data_AF-A0A6N4SSP2-F1
#
_entry.id   AF-A0A6N4SSP2-F1
#
_cell.length_a   1.000
_cell.length_b   1.000
_cell.length_c   1.000
_cell.angle_alpha   90.00
_cell.angle_beta   90.00
_cell.angle_gamma   90.00
#
_symmetry.space_group_name_H-M   'P 1'
#
loop_
_entity.id
_entity.type
_entity.pdbx_description
1 polymer ?
#
loop_
_entity_poly.entity_id
_entity_poly.type
_entity_poly.pdbx_seq_one_letter_code
_entity_poly.pdbx_strand_id
1 'polypeptide(L)'
;MLKQELILIDRRKAIKQLVDTQRKQLPRLGGKKTYHIIKPFIDQAELKVGRDKLFSILRFYDMLIKPRRRYIQTTMSKHWLRKYPNIVKGLIIHRPEQVWVSDITYIKTDEGNCYLNMVTDAYSRK
;
A
#
# COMPACT_ATOMS: atom_id res chain seq x y z
N MET A 1 -4.00 40.23 16.80
CA MET A 1 -4.29 38.80 16.56
C MET A 1 -5.11 38.57 15.29
N LEU A 2 -6.32 39.12 15.17
CA LEU A 2 -7.28 38.78 14.09
C LEU A 2 -6.74 38.92 12.63
N LYS A 3 -5.97 39.97 12.31
CA LYS A 3 -5.41 40.16 10.95
C LYS A 3 -4.40 39.07 10.55
N GLN A 4 -3.59 38.57 11.48
CA GLN A 4 -2.57 37.56 11.18
C GLN A 4 -3.19 36.18 10.95
N GLU A 5 -4.24 35.84 11.70
CA GLU A 5 -4.99 34.60 11.48
C GLU A 5 -5.70 34.60 10.13
N LEU A 6 -6.31 35.73 9.73
CA LEU A 6 -7.00 35.84 8.46
C LEU A 6 -6.04 35.64 7.26
N ILE A 7 -4.86 36.26 7.30
CA ILE A 7 -3.80 36.07 6.29
C ILE A 7 -3.33 34.61 6.25
N LEU A 8 -3.22 33.96 7.41
CA LEU A 8 -2.79 32.56 7.49
C LEU A 8 -3.85 31.62 6.89
N ILE A 9 -5.13 31.88 7.15
CA ILE A 9 -6.25 31.12 6.58
C ILE A 9 -6.25 31.25 5.05
N ASP A 10 -6.03 32.45 4.54
CA ASP A 10 -6.01 32.70 3.09
C ASP A 10 -4.85 31.97 2.39
N ARG A 11 -3.65 32.00 2.99
CA ARG A 11 -2.50 31.22 2.52
C ARG A 11 -2.76 29.71 2.50
N ARG A 12 -3.37 29.16 3.56
CA ARG A 12 -3.73 27.74 3.62
C ARG A 12 -4.72 27.36 2.53
N LYS A 13 -5.68 28.24 2.25
CA LYS A 13 -6.69 28.05 1.20
C LYS A 13 -6.07 28.05 -0.20
N ALA A 14 -5.13 28.95 -0.48
CA ALA A 14 -4.38 28.98 -1.75
C ALA A 14 -3.58 27.68 -1.96
N ILE A 15 -2.87 27.21 -0.94
CA ILE A 15 -2.12 25.93 -1.01
C ILE A 15 -3.07 24.75 -1.23
N LYS A 16 -4.22 24.73 -0.56
CA LYS A 16 -5.24 23.70 -0.75
C LYS A 16 -5.70 23.64 -2.21
N GLN A 17 -5.97 24.79 -2.84
CA GLN A 17 -6.38 24.84 -4.24
C GLN A 17 -5.31 24.27 -5.19
N LEU A 18 -4.03 24.59 -4.97
CA LEU A 18 -2.93 24.02 -5.76
C LEU A 18 -2.89 22.50 -5.65
N VAL A 19 -3.04 21.96 -4.42
CA VAL A 19 -3.08 20.51 -4.19
C VAL A 19 -4.30 19.87 -4.86
N ASP A 20 -5.48 20.49 -4.75
CA ASP A 20 -6.72 19.98 -5.34
C ASP A 20 -6.63 19.92 -6.87
N THR A 21 -6.06 20.94 -7.52
CA THR A 21 -5.83 20.94 -8.97
C THR A 21 -4.99 19.74 -9.40
N GLN A 22 -3.90 19.45 -8.68
CA GLN A 22 -3.06 18.28 -8.97
C GLN A 22 -3.77 16.96 -8.69
N ARG A 23 -4.56 16.88 -7.61
CA ARG A 23 -5.27 15.64 -7.25
C ARG A 23 -6.53 15.40 -8.06
N LYS A 24 -7.11 16.40 -8.71
CA LYS A 24 -8.14 16.18 -9.74
C LYS A 24 -7.61 15.34 -10.89
N GLN A 25 -6.36 15.59 -11.31
CA GLN A 25 -5.70 14.80 -12.35
C GLN A 25 -5.15 13.48 -11.78
N LEU A 26 -4.56 13.50 -10.58
CA LEU A 26 -3.92 12.34 -9.93
C LEU A 26 -4.46 12.12 -8.49
N PRO A 27 -5.63 11.47 -8.32
CA PRO A 27 -6.35 11.41 -7.04
C PRO A 27 -5.57 10.79 -5.86
N ARG A 28 -4.59 9.94 -6.14
CA ARG A 28 -3.79 9.24 -5.13
C ARG A 28 -2.32 9.65 -5.10
N LEU A 29 -2.02 10.85 -5.59
CA LEU A 29 -0.66 11.37 -5.58
C LEU A 29 -0.15 11.61 -4.16
N GLY A 30 0.92 10.90 -3.78
CA GLY A 30 1.55 11.00 -2.46
C GLY A 30 2.05 12.42 -2.17
N GLY A 31 1.89 12.88 -0.92
CA GLY A 31 2.14 14.27 -0.51
C GLY A 31 3.56 14.78 -0.80
N LYS A 32 4.58 13.92 -0.73
CA LYS A 32 5.97 14.29 -1.10
C LYS A 32 6.08 14.59 -2.59
N LYS A 33 5.47 13.77 -3.45
CA LYS A 33 5.46 14.01 -4.90
C LYS A 33 4.61 15.24 -5.23
N THR A 34 3.46 15.41 -4.58
CA THR A 34 2.64 16.62 -4.70
C THR A 34 3.46 17.87 -4.39
N TYR A 35 4.24 17.88 -3.30
CA TYR A 35 5.09 19.01 -2.94
C TYR A 35 6.04 19.42 -4.08
N HIS A 36 6.76 18.46 -4.67
CA HIS A 36 7.69 18.75 -5.76
C HIS A 36 6.98 19.31 -7.00
N ILE A 37 5.77 18.83 -7.31
CA ILE A 37 4.98 19.34 -8.44
C ILE A 37 4.48 20.76 -8.18
N ILE A 38 4.02 21.06 -6.95
CA ILE A 38 3.46 22.38 -6.65
C ILE A 38 4.52 23.41 -6.23
N LYS A 39 5.75 23.00 -5.92
CA LYS A 39 6.83 23.89 -5.44
C LYS A 39 7.10 25.08 -6.37
N PRO A 40 7.18 24.92 -7.70
CA PRO A 40 7.37 26.07 -8.60
C PRO A 40 6.24 27.10 -8.49
N PHE A 41 4.99 26.63 -8.39
CA PHE A 41 3.82 27.50 -8.25
C PHE A 41 3.75 28.19 -6.88
N ILE A 42 4.18 27.49 -5.83
CA ILE A 42 4.32 28.05 -4.48
C ILE A 42 5.34 29.19 -4.50
N ASP A 43 6.48 29.00 -5.18
CA ASP A 43 7.54 30.01 -5.28
C ASP A 43 7.10 31.21 -6.11
N GLN A 44 6.44 30.97 -7.26
CA GLN A 44 5.89 32.01 -8.12
C GLN A 44 4.80 32.86 -7.42
N ALA A 45 4.02 32.24 -6.52
CA ALA A 45 3.02 32.92 -5.71
C ALA A 45 3.60 33.53 -4.42
N GLU A 46 4.92 33.51 -4.23
CA GLU A 46 5.64 33.98 -3.03
C GLU A 46 5.11 33.38 -1.71
N LEU A 47 4.52 32.18 -1.79
CA LEU A 47 3.99 31.47 -0.63
C LEU A 47 5.15 30.76 0.08
N LYS A 48 5.56 31.24 1.26
CA LYS A 48 6.64 30.61 2.05
C LYS A 48 6.19 29.31 2.73
N VAL A 49 6.06 28.22 1.97
CA VAL A 49 5.60 26.91 2.47
C VAL A 49 6.62 25.80 2.15
N GLY A 50 7.31 25.34 3.19
CA GLY A 50 8.16 24.15 3.12
C GLY A 50 7.36 22.84 3.14
N ARG A 51 8.05 21.73 2.86
CA ARG A 51 7.47 20.37 2.85
C ARG A 51 6.66 20.06 4.12
N ASP A 52 7.25 20.27 5.30
CA ASP A 52 6.60 19.91 6.56
C ASP A 52 5.39 20.79 6.88
N LYS A 53 5.47 22.07 6.50
CA LYS A 53 4.33 22.99 6.57
C LYS A 53 3.21 22.53 5.64
N LEU A 54 3.52 22.07 4.42
CA LEU A 54 2.52 21.47 3.53
C LEU A 54 1.84 20.27 4.19
N PHE A 55 2.59 19.34 4.79
CA PHE A 55 2.00 18.19 5.49
C PHE A 55 1.10 18.61 6.67
N SER A 56 1.46 19.67 7.40
CA SER A 56 0.62 20.26 8.43
C SER A 56 -0.69 20.82 7.85
N ILE A 57 -0.63 21.53 6.72
CA ILE A 57 -1.82 22.06 6.00
C ILE A 57 -2.69 20.91 5.49
N LEU A 58 -2.11 19.88 4.88
CA LEU A 58 -2.84 18.71 4.42
C LEU A 58 -3.54 17.99 5.58
N ARG A 59 -2.89 17.90 6.75
CA ARG A 59 -3.49 17.33 7.95
C ARG A 59 -4.67 18.17 8.46
N PHE A 60 -4.53 19.50 8.45
CA PHE A 60 -5.59 20.43 8.85
C PHE A 60 -6.86 20.29 8.00
N TYR A 61 -6.72 20.03 6.69
CA TYR A 61 -7.86 19.83 5.78
C TYR A 61 -8.28 18.35 5.62
N ASP A 62 -7.75 17.42 6.42
CA ASP A 62 -7.95 15.96 6.27
C ASP A 62 -7.63 15.42 4.85
N MET A 63 -6.60 15.99 4.22
CA MET A 63 -6.14 15.66 2.87
C MET A 63 -4.94 14.70 2.86
N LEU A 64 -4.61 14.04 3.96
CA LEU A 64 -3.55 13.04 3.96
C LEU A 64 -4.06 11.73 3.34
N ILE A 65 -3.29 11.17 2.42
CA ILE A 65 -3.64 9.88 1.80
C ILE A 65 -3.41 8.77 2.82
N LYS A 66 -4.47 8.05 3.15
CA LYS A 66 -4.42 6.87 4.00
C LYS A 66 -3.97 5.67 3.15
N PRO A 67 -2.85 5.00 3.51
CA PRO A 67 -2.45 3.79 2.81
C PRO A 67 -3.57 2.74 2.88
N ARG A 68 -4.03 2.26 1.73
CA ARG A 68 -4.92 1.09 1.71
C ARG A 68 -4.07 -0.16 1.86
N ARG A 69 -4.25 -0.89 2.96
CA ARG A 69 -3.66 -2.22 3.13
C ARG A 69 -4.31 -3.15 2.09
N ARG A 70 -3.55 -3.59 1.10
CA ARG A 70 -3.97 -4.62 0.14
C ARG A 70 -3.24 -5.90 0.49
N TYR A 71 -3.95 -6.91 0.95
CA TYR A 71 -3.40 -8.26 1.01
C TYR A 71 -3.31 -8.80 -0.42
N ILE A 72 -2.14 -9.26 -0.81
CA ILE A 72 -1.96 -9.93 -2.10
C ILE A 72 -2.62 -11.30 -1.94
N GLN A 73 -3.74 -11.51 -2.64
CA GLN A 73 -4.37 -12.82 -2.73
C GLN A 73 -3.70 -13.56 -3.88
N THR A 74 -2.85 -14.53 -3.56
CA THR A 74 -2.16 -15.37 -4.55
C THR A 74 -3.10 -16.40 -5.19
N THR A 75 -4.21 -16.74 -4.53
CA THR A 75 -5.18 -17.75 -5.00
C THR A 75 -6.49 -17.11 -5.46
N MET A 76 -6.87 -17.34 -6.73
CA MET A 76 -8.17 -16.93 -7.27
C MET A 76 -9.26 -17.97 -6.97
N SER A 77 -9.69 -18.10 -5.71
CA SER A 77 -10.72 -19.09 -5.34
C SER A 77 -12.12 -18.81 -5.89
N LYS A 78 -12.34 -17.67 -6.56
CA LYS A 78 -13.60 -17.27 -7.21
C LYS A 78 -13.61 -17.51 -8.73
N HIS A 79 -12.89 -18.53 -9.20
CA HIS A 79 -12.98 -18.96 -10.60
C HIS A 79 -14.18 -19.89 -10.82
N TRP A 80 -14.61 -20.02 -12.08
CA TRP A 80 -15.69 -20.89 -12.54
C TRP A 80 -15.28 -22.36 -12.68
N LEU A 81 -13.97 -22.65 -12.64
CA LEU A 81 -13.44 -24.01 -12.75
C LEU A 81 -13.88 -24.90 -11.59
N ARG A 82 -14.00 -26.21 -11.85
CA ARG A 82 -14.33 -27.23 -10.86
C ARG A 82 -13.33 -27.19 -9.70
N LYS A 83 -13.85 -27.21 -8.47
CA LYS A 83 -13.08 -27.32 -7.24
C LYS A 83 -13.15 -28.76 -6.75
N TYR A 84 -12.00 -29.35 -6.49
CA TYR A 84 -11.93 -30.67 -5.88
C TYR A 84 -12.16 -30.55 -4.37
N PRO A 85 -12.90 -31.50 -3.75
CA PRO A 85 -13.07 -31.51 -2.31
C PRO A 85 -11.72 -31.73 -1.62
N ASN A 86 -11.50 -31.05 -0.50
CA ASN A 86 -10.34 -31.34 0.35
C ASN A 86 -10.58 -32.66 1.08
N ILE A 87 -10.08 -33.76 0.52
CA ILE A 87 -10.22 -35.12 1.05
C ILE A 87 -9.49 -35.33 2.39
N VAL A 88 -8.55 -34.45 2.74
CA VAL A 88 -7.82 -34.49 4.02
C VAL A 88 -8.61 -33.81 5.13
N LYS A 89 -9.66 -33.05 4.81
CA LYS A 89 -10.46 -32.33 5.80
C LYS A 89 -11.17 -33.32 6.74
N GLY A 90 -10.80 -33.30 8.02
CA GLY A 90 -11.37 -34.18 9.04
C GLY A 90 -10.70 -35.55 9.15
N LEU A 91 -9.65 -35.81 8.35
CA LEU A 91 -8.83 -37.00 8.48
C LEU A 91 -7.92 -36.88 9.70
N ILE A 92 -7.91 -37.90 10.56
CA ILE A 92 -6.96 -38.01 11.67
C ILE A 92 -5.74 -38.80 11.18
N ILE A 93 -4.56 -38.19 11.29
CA ILE A 93 -3.28 -38.76 10.83
C ILE A 93 -2.58 -39.38 12.04
N HIS A 94 -2.32 -40.68 11.99
CA HIS A 94 -1.84 -41.47 13.13
C HIS A 94 -0.44 -42.06 12.94
N ARG A 95 0.09 -42.05 11.72
CA ARG A 95 1.44 -42.54 11.41
C ARG A 95 2.04 -41.82 10.20
N PRO A 96 3.37 -41.89 10.00
CA PRO A 96 4.01 -41.43 8.78
C PRO A 96 3.42 -42.12 7.54
N GLU A 97 3.62 -41.51 6.38
CA GLU A 97 3.25 -42.05 5.06
C GLU A 97 1.75 -42.11 4.77
N GLN A 98 0.94 -41.32 5.49
CA GLN A 98 -0.52 -41.26 5.27
C GLN A 98 -0.95 -40.04 4.45
N VAL A 99 -0.29 -38.91 4.66
CA VAL A 99 -0.60 -37.64 3.99
C VAL A 99 0.71 -36.92 3.74
N TRP A 100 0.94 -36.56 2.48
CA TRP A 100 2.10 -35.77 2.08
C TRP A 100 1.62 -34.36 1.72
N VAL A 101 2.36 -33.35 2.16
CA VAL A 101 2.09 -31.93 1.87
C VAL A 101 3.21 -31.40 1.00
N SER A 102 2.85 -30.73 -0.09
CA SER A 102 3.79 -30.01 -0.92
C SER A 102 3.57 -28.50 -0.83
N ASP A 103 4.67 -27.76 -0.86
CA ASP A 103 4.67 -26.30 -0.98
C ASP A 103 5.73 -25.85 -1.98
N ILE A 104 5.48 -24.71 -2.63
CA ILE A 104 6.43 -24.10 -3.54
C ILE A 104 6.73 -22.67 -3.09
N THR A 105 8.01 -22.35 -2.96
CA THR A 105 8.46 -21.04 -2.56
C THR A 105 9.58 -20.54 -3.47
N TYR A 106 9.86 -19.24 -3.37
CA TYR A 106 10.90 -18.56 -4.12
C TYR A 106 12.07 -18.29 -3.20
N ILE A 107 13.27 -18.69 -3.62
CA ILE A 107 14.51 -18.37 -2.92
C ILE A 107 15.28 -17.37 -3.77
N LYS A 108 15.61 -16.24 -3.15
CA LYS A 108 16.47 -15.23 -3.77
C LYS A 108 17.93 -15.63 -3.60
N THR A 109 18.69 -15.63 -4.69
CA THR A 109 20.13 -15.88 -4.74
C THR A 109 20.84 -14.69 -5.37
N ASP A 110 22.18 -14.68 -5.34
CA ASP A 110 22.98 -13.63 -5.99
C ASP A 110 22.87 -13.68 -7.53
N GLU A 111 22.54 -14.86 -8.07
CA GLU A 111 22.38 -15.09 -9.51
C GLU A 111 20.93 -14.89 -10.00
N GLY A 112 19.95 -14.70 -9.10
CA GLY A 112 18.56 -14.48 -9.47
C GLY A 112 17.55 -15.05 -8.48
N ASN A 113 16.39 -15.49 -8.98
CA ASN A 113 15.38 -16.15 -8.17
C ASN A 113 15.28 -17.63 -8.58
N CYS A 114 15.40 -18.51 -7.60
CA CYS A 114 15.20 -19.95 -7.75
C CYS A 114 13.82 -20.36 -7.22
N TYR A 115 13.28 -21.44 -7.75
CA TYR A 115 12.05 -22.06 -7.28
C TYR A 115 12.41 -23.28 -6.43
N LEU A 116 11.93 -23.31 -5.19
CA LEU A 116 12.06 -24.47 -4.30
C LEU A 116 10.69 -25.16 -4.19
N ASN A 117 10.65 -26.44 -4.54
CA ASN A 117 9.50 -27.30 -4.29
C ASN A 117 9.86 -28.27 -3.16
N MET A 118 9.07 -28.26 -2.09
CA MET A 118 9.25 -29.14 -0.93
C MET A 118 8.09 -30.11 -0.85
N VAL A 119 8.40 -31.36 -0.53
CA VAL A 119 7.42 -32.39 -0.25
C VAL A 119 7.77 -32.98 1.11
N THR A 120 6.83 -32.94 2.04
CA THR A 120 7.02 -33.35 3.44
C THR A 120 5.88 -34.26 3.89
N ASP A 121 6.17 -35.19 4.78
CA ASP A 121 5.15 -36.02 5.39
C ASP A 121 4.42 -35.23 6.49
N ALA A 122 3.09 -35.16 6.41
CA ALA A 122 2.27 -34.32 7.28
C ALA A 122 2.32 -34.73 8.76
N TYR A 123 2.61 -36.01 9.02
CA TYR A 123 2.70 -36.57 10.37
C TYR A 123 4.06 -36.26 11.00
N SER A 124 5.14 -36.67 10.35
CA SER A 124 6.51 -36.56 10.86
C SER A 124 7.10 -35.16 10.72
N ARG A 125 6.59 -34.37 9.77
CA ARG A 125 7.10 -33.02 9.41
C ARG A 125 8.59 -33.03 9.09
N LYS A 126 9.07 -34.12 8.50
CA LYS A 126 10.44 -34.28 8.00
C LYS A 126 10.50 -33.98 6.51
#